data_AF-A0AAN7XN08-F1
#
_entry.id   AF-A0AAN7XN08-F1
#
_cell.length_a   1.000
_cell.length_b   1.000
_cell.length_c   1.000
_cell.angle_alpha   90.00
_cell.angle_beta   90.00
_cell.angle_gamma   90.00
#
_symmetry.space_group_name_H-M   'P 1'
#
loop_
_entity.id
_entity.type
_entity.pdbx_description
1 polymer ?
#
loop_
_entity_poly.entity_id
_entity_poly.type
_entity_poly.pdbx_seq_one_letter_code
_entity_poly.pdbx_strand_id
1 'polypeptide(L)'
;MCNIPCLSTQLDLLLTLRELPLSMNDLQPLINQKIRMCTQLNNCRSFVSVLEYLLTIGNYLNENARKGKAKGFRLSSLAKLSQLRGKDRKFTLLHALVEQIMLQEPSLAAFTQELAEFETVPGASIKGLTAEVDVLKNELQKVIQYEKTFKNKNAGGQHPQFYKDLKMAIEKHKTNLSALTKTRDEMKKLYSVILVKFGEPADQDSQELFGLICQFVHDFKEAHAEVI
;
A
#
# COMPACT_ATOMS: atom_id res chain seq x y z
N MET A 1 -51.32 -4.68 -3.76
CA MET A 1 -49.85 -4.51 -3.76
C MET A 1 -49.35 -4.87 -5.14
N CYS A 2 -48.68 -3.94 -5.83
CA CYS A 2 -48.35 -4.05 -7.25
C CYS A 2 -47.48 -5.28 -7.54
N ASN A 3 -47.93 -6.10 -8.49
CA ASN A 3 -47.29 -7.35 -8.91
C ASN A 3 -46.14 -7.02 -9.89
N ILE A 4 -45.07 -6.37 -9.40
CA ILE A 4 -43.87 -6.11 -10.21
C ILE A 4 -43.06 -7.42 -10.25
N PRO A 5 -42.92 -8.06 -11.42
CA PRO A 5 -42.14 -9.28 -11.52
C PRO A 5 -40.69 -9.03 -11.11
N CYS A 6 -40.12 -9.90 -10.28
CA CYS A 6 -38.70 -9.86 -9.89
C CYS A 6 -38.26 -8.59 -9.13
N LEU A 7 -39.16 -7.96 -8.36
CA LEU A 7 -38.91 -6.72 -7.61
C LEU A 7 -37.67 -6.77 -6.71
N SER A 8 -37.43 -7.86 -5.99
CA SER A 8 -36.24 -8.01 -5.12
C SER A 8 -34.95 -7.90 -5.93
N THR A 9 -34.83 -8.65 -7.02
CA THR A 9 -33.64 -8.62 -7.89
C THR A 9 -33.46 -7.29 -8.60
N GLN A 10 -34.54 -6.56 -8.89
CA GLN A 10 -34.46 -5.21 -9.44
C GLN A 10 -33.95 -4.20 -8.40
N LEU A 11 -34.38 -4.33 -7.14
CA LEU A 11 -33.88 -3.50 -6.04
C LEU A 11 -32.41 -3.77 -5.75
N ASP A 12 -31.99 -5.04 -5.71
CA ASP A 12 -30.59 -5.43 -5.51
C ASP A 12 -29.69 -4.89 -6.64
N LEU A 13 -30.17 -4.92 -7.88
CA LEU A 13 -29.48 -4.32 -9.03
C LEU A 13 -29.30 -2.81 -8.85
N LEU A 14 -30.37 -2.10 -8.50
CA LEU A 14 -30.35 -0.65 -8.32
C LEU A 14 -29.45 -0.24 -7.15
N LEU A 15 -29.46 -1.01 -6.07
CA LEU A 15 -28.56 -0.84 -4.93
C LEU A 15 -27.11 -0.99 -5.38
N THR A 16 -26.79 -2.10 -6.06
CA THR A 16 -25.43 -2.37 -6.57
C THR A 16 -24.95 -1.26 -7.52
N LEU A 17 -25.82 -0.81 -8.43
CA LEU A 17 -25.49 0.28 -9.38
C LEU A 17 -25.19 1.61 -8.69
N ARG A 18 -25.79 1.85 -7.52
CA ARG A 18 -25.57 3.03 -6.68
C ARG A 18 -24.30 2.90 -5.84
N GLU A 19 -24.04 1.74 -5.27
CA GLU A 19 -22.92 1.49 -4.34
C GLU A 19 -21.58 1.34 -5.05
N LEU A 20 -21.54 0.64 -6.19
CA LEU A 20 -20.33 0.43 -7.00
C LEU A 20 -19.45 1.69 -7.18
N PRO A 21 -19.97 2.84 -7.66
CA PRO A 21 -19.16 4.03 -7.86
C PRO A 21 -18.66 4.65 -6.54
N LEU A 22 -19.39 4.49 -5.43
CA LEU A 22 -18.96 4.98 -4.12
C LEU A 22 -17.76 4.15 -3.65
N SER A 23 -17.87 2.83 -3.67
CA SER A 23 -16.78 1.93 -3.29
C SER A 23 -15.53 2.13 -4.16
N MET A 24 -15.69 2.36 -5.48
CA MET A 24 -14.55 2.69 -6.35
C MET A 24 -13.88 4.01 -5.95
N ASN A 25 -14.66 5.03 -5.59
CA ASN A 25 -14.15 6.33 -5.17
C ASN A 25 -13.44 6.26 -3.82
N ASP A 26 -13.86 5.36 -2.92
CA ASP A 26 -13.22 5.15 -1.63
C ASP A 26 -11.90 4.37 -1.75
N LEU A 27 -11.83 3.41 -2.68
CA LEU A 27 -10.63 2.61 -2.93
C LEU A 27 -9.52 3.36 -3.66
N GLN A 28 -9.88 4.21 -4.63
CA GLN A 28 -8.92 4.93 -5.46
C GLN A 28 -7.85 5.72 -4.65
N PRO A 29 -8.19 6.53 -3.64
CA PRO A 29 -7.19 7.27 -2.87
C PRO A 29 -6.27 6.33 -2.07
N LEU A 30 -6.79 5.23 -1.52
CA LEU A 30 -6.00 4.25 -0.77
C LEU A 30 -4.97 3.55 -1.67
N ILE A 31 -5.38 3.15 -2.87
CA ILE A 31 -4.47 2.55 -3.87
C ILE A 31 -3.40 3.55 -4.30
N ASN A 32 -3.82 4.79 -4.62
CA ASN A 32 -2.89 5.86 -5.01
C ASN A 32 -1.88 6.16 -3.91
N GLN A 33 -2.28 6.12 -2.64
CA GLN A 33 -1.38 6.30 -1.52
C GLN A 33 -0.34 5.19 -1.43
N LYS A 34 -0.74 3.92 -1.57
CA LYS A 34 0.21 2.79 -1.58
C LYS A 34 1.19 2.90 -2.76
N ILE A 35 0.75 3.38 -3.92
CA ILE A 35 1.64 3.68 -5.05
C ILE A 35 2.67 4.76 -4.67
N ARG A 36 2.25 5.86 -4.03
CA ARG A 36 3.16 6.93 -3.60
C ARG A 36 4.17 6.43 -2.57
N MET A 37 3.73 5.65 -1.58
CA MET A 37 4.62 5.01 -0.60
C MET A 37 5.67 4.12 -1.26
N CYS A 38 5.25 3.22 -2.17
CA CYS A 38 6.18 2.39 -2.94
C CYS A 38 7.14 3.24 -3.79
N THR A 39 6.64 4.30 -4.42
CA THR A 39 7.45 5.16 -5.29
C THR A 39 8.51 5.93 -4.51
N GLN A 40 8.14 6.53 -3.37
CA GLN A 40 9.08 7.21 -2.47
C GLN A 40 10.16 6.25 -1.99
N LEU A 41 9.76 5.07 -1.47
CA LEU A 41 10.70 4.08 -0.98
C LEU A 41 11.63 3.53 -2.08
N ASN A 42 11.11 3.35 -3.30
CA ASN A 42 11.90 2.88 -4.42
C ASN A 42 12.92 3.92 -4.89
N ASN A 43 12.58 5.21 -4.80
CA ASN A 43 13.40 6.29 -5.35
C ASN A 43 14.30 6.97 -4.30
N CYS A 44 14.03 6.78 -3.01
CA CYS A 44 14.81 7.38 -1.94
C CYS A 44 16.21 6.73 -1.85
N ARG A 45 17.20 7.40 -2.43
CA ARG A 45 18.60 6.97 -2.42
C ARG A 45 19.23 7.21 -1.05
N SER A 46 18.86 8.32 -0.40
CA SER A 46 19.34 8.67 0.94
C SER A 46 19.00 7.57 1.95
N PHE A 47 17.80 6.99 1.89
CA PHE A 47 17.43 5.86 2.74
C PHE A 47 18.32 4.63 2.49
N VAL A 48 18.65 4.33 1.22
CA VAL A 48 19.58 3.22 0.90
C VAL A 48 20.95 3.47 1.51
N SER A 49 21.48 4.69 1.41
CA SER A 49 22.74 5.07 2.04
C SER A 49 22.69 4.95 3.57
N VAL A 50 21.58 5.36 4.22
CA VAL A 50 21.38 5.12 5.66
C VAL A 50 21.46 3.64 6.01
N LEU A 51 20.87 2.75 5.19
CA LEU A 51 20.97 1.30 5.40
C LEU A 51 22.41 0.79 5.20
N GLU A 52 23.20 1.39 4.30
CA GLU A 52 24.63 1.04 4.10
C GLU A 52 25.49 1.45 5.31
N TYR A 53 25.25 2.65 5.87
CA TYR A 53 25.87 3.06 7.13
C TYR A 53 25.54 2.07 8.24
N LEU A 54 24.27 1.69 8.35
CA LEU A 54 23.83 0.72 9.34
C LEU A 54 24.48 -0.65 9.14
N LEU A 55 24.59 -1.14 7.90
CA LEU A 55 25.28 -2.39 7.59
C LEU A 55 26.76 -2.32 8.01
N THR A 56 27.41 -1.19 7.77
CA THR A 56 28.81 -0.97 8.12
C THR A 56 29.02 -0.98 9.63
N ILE A 57 28.21 -0.23 10.38
CA ILE A 57 28.24 -0.22 11.84
C ILE A 57 27.94 -1.62 12.38
N GLY A 58 26.91 -2.27 11.87
CA GLY A 58 26.54 -3.63 12.27
C GLY A 58 27.65 -4.65 12.03
N ASN A 59 28.35 -4.58 10.90
CA ASN A 59 29.49 -5.45 10.60
C ASN A 59 30.67 -5.20 11.53
N TYR A 60 30.97 -3.93 11.82
CA TYR A 60 32.03 -3.57 12.76
C TYR A 60 31.76 -4.12 14.17
N LEU A 61 30.55 -3.92 14.68
CA LEU A 61 30.16 -4.39 16.02
C LEU A 61 30.14 -5.92 16.14
N ASN A 62 29.83 -6.63 15.05
CA ASN A 62 29.71 -8.09 15.03
C ASN A 62 30.98 -8.82 14.59
N GLU A 63 32.10 -8.12 14.37
CA GLU A 63 33.35 -8.73 13.87
C GLU A 63 33.84 -9.89 14.78
N ASN A 64 33.63 -9.75 16.09
CA ASN A 64 34.01 -10.77 17.08
C ASN A 64 32.97 -11.89 17.26
N ALA A 65 31.76 -11.75 16.70
CA ALA A 65 30.66 -12.68 16.91
C ALA A 65 30.74 -13.96 16.05
N ARG A 66 31.86 -14.20 15.34
CA ARG A 66 32.10 -15.31 14.39
C ARG A 66 31.05 -15.44 13.25
N LYS A 67 30.22 -14.41 13.03
CA LYS A 67 29.15 -14.42 12.01
C LYS A 67 29.61 -14.04 10.60
N GLY A 68 30.88 -13.68 10.42
CA GLY A 68 31.39 -13.18 9.14
C GLY A 68 30.80 -11.81 8.77
N LYS A 69 31.30 -11.20 7.69
CA LYS A 69 30.78 -9.91 7.19
C LYS A 69 29.47 -10.15 6.44
N ALA A 70 28.38 -9.55 6.93
CA ALA A 70 27.10 -9.57 6.26
C ALA A 70 27.13 -8.69 5.01
N LYS A 71 26.42 -9.12 3.95
CA LYS A 71 26.23 -8.36 2.71
C LYS A 71 24.92 -7.57 2.67
N GLY A 72 24.06 -7.75 3.68
CA GLY A 72 22.76 -7.13 3.80
C GLY A 72 22.02 -7.67 5.03
N PHE A 73 20.88 -7.06 5.35
CA PHE A 73 20.00 -7.46 6.45
C PHE A 73 18.54 -7.24 6.04
N ARG A 74 17.61 -7.89 6.76
CA ARG A 74 16.16 -7.70 6.57
C ARG A 74 15.69 -6.42 7.25
N LEU A 75 14.74 -5.70 6.65
CA LEU A 75 14.20 -4.45 7.19
C LEU A 75 13.58 -4.63 8.59
N SER A 76 13.11 -5.83 8.94
CA SER A 76 12.68 -6.16 10.31
C SER A 76 13.75 -5.95 11.38
N SER A 77 15.03 -5.85 10.99
CA SER A 77 16.14 -5.54 11.89
C SER A 77 16.13 -4.08 12.36
N LEU A 78 15.47 -3.17 11.62
CA LEU A 78 15.39 -1.75 11.97
C LEU A 78 14.70 -1.55 13.34
N ALA A 79 13.70 -2.37 13.66
CA ALA A 79 13.00 -2.33 14.95
C ALA A 79 13.89 -2.66 16.16
N LYS A 80 15.08 -3.22 15.95
CA LYS A 80 16.01 -3.58 17.03
C LYS A 80 16.96 -2.44 17.39
N LEU A 81 17.09 -1.42 16.54
CA LEU A 81 18.11 -0.38 16.70
C LEU A 81 17.87 0.50 17.91
N SER A 82 16.61 0.86 18.17
CA SER A 82 16.18 1.60 19.36
C SER A 82 16.25 0.76 20.65
N GLN A 83 16.40 -0.57 20.54
CA GLN A 83 16.49 -1.48 21.69
C GLN A 83 17.93 -1.78 22.12
N LEU A 84 18.89 -1.70 21.18
CA LEU A 84 20.30 -2.00 21.42
C LEU A 84 20.98 -0.81 22.10
N ARG A 85 21.08 -0.86 23.43
CA ARG A 85 21.65 0.21 24.26
C ARG A 85 23.17 0.07 24.44
N GLY A 86 23.84 1.21 24.51
CA GLY A 86 25.25 1.32 24.88
C GLY A 86 25.47 1.21 26.38
N LYS A 87 26.66 1.65 26.83
CA LYS A 87 26.99 1.73 28.27
C LYS A 87 26.11 2.74 29.01
N ASP A 88 25.78 3.85 28.35
CA ASP A 88 24.69 4.71 28.77
C ASP A 88 23.36 4.09 28.33
N ARG A 89 22.44 3.90 29.27
CA ARG A 89 21.13 3.27 29.02
C ARG A 89 20.21 4.13 28.16
N LYS A 90 20.51 5.42 27.98
CA LYS A 90 19.77 6.31 27.08
C LYS A 90 20.26 6.23 25.63
N PHE A 91 21.56 5.99 25.44
CA PHE A 91 22.16 5.96 24.11
C PHE A 91 21.97 4.60 23.44
N THR A 92 21.43 4.58 22.23
CA THR A 92 21.12 3.37 21.47
C THR A 92 21.94 3.28 20.19
N LEU A 93 21.93 2.13 19.52
CA LEU A 93 22.56 1.97 18.21
C LEU A 93 21.97 2.92 17.16
N LEU A 94 20.71 3.31 17.31
CA LEU A 94 20.10 4.33 16.48
C LEU A 94 20.72 5.71 16.69
N HIS A 95 20.98 6.11 17.94
CA HIS A 95 21.69 7.36 18.24
C HIS A 95 23.10 7.35 17.65
N ALA A 96 23.82 6.23 17.77
CA ALA A 96 25.14 6.07 17.16
C ALA A 96 25.10 6.21 15.62
N LEU A 97 24.06 5.65 14.98
CA LEU A 97 23.86 5.80 13.54
C LEU A 97 23.61 7.27 13.17
N VAL A 98 22.77 7.97 13.93
CA VAL A 98 22.48 9.38 13.70
C VAL A 98 23.73 10.25 13.87
N GLU A 99 24.48 10.09 14.96
CA GLU A 99 25.75 10.80 15.16
C GLU A 99 26.72 10.57 14.01
N GLN A 100 26.85 9.32 13.56
CA GLN A 100 27.74 8.98 12.46
C GLN A 100 27.31 9.64 11.14
N ILE A 101 26.01 9.67 10.86
CA ILE A 101 25.46 10.37 9.69
C ILE A 101 25.70 11.87 9.80
N MET A 102 25.44 12.48 10.96
CA MET A 102 25.64 13.91 11.19
C MET A 102 27.12 14.31 11.14
N LEU A 103 28.04 13.40 11.44
CA LEU A 103 29.48 13.66 11.33
C LEU A 103 29.98 13.55 9.88
N GLN A 104 29.47 12.59 9.11
CA GLN A 104 30.02 12.26 7.78
C GLN A 104 29.23 12.90 6.63
N GLU A 105 27.90 12.82 6.67
CA GLU A 105 27.03 13.28 5.59
C GLU A 105 25.65 13.74 6.12
N PRO A 106 25.59 14.94 6.75
CA PRO A 106 24.36 15.47 7.37
C PRO A 106 23.14 15.54 6.43
N SER A 107 23.38 15.72 5.13
CA SER A 107 22.32 15.78 4.11
C SER A 107 21.48 14.51 4.07
N LEU A 108 22.02 13.36 4.49
CA LEU A 108 21.26 12.11 4.52
C LEU A 108 20.10 12.15 5.51
N ALA A 109 20.15 12.96 6.57
CA ALA A 109 19.04 13.08 7.54
C ALA A 109 17.72 13.55 6.88
N ALA A 110 17.81 14.21 5.72
CA ALA A 110 16.66 14.61 4.92
C ALA A 110 15.88 13.44 4.29
N PHE A 111 16.38 12.19 4.36
CA PHE A 111 15.64 11.01 3.86
C PHE A 111 14.25 10.89 4.50
N THR A 112 14.11 11.37 5.74
CA THR A 112 12.83 11.37 6.46
C THR A 112 11.78 12.28 5.81
N GLN A 113 12.20 13.29 5.04
CA GLN A 113 11.34 14.16 4.24
C GLN A 113 11.03 13.52 2.88
N GLU A 114 11.99 12.81 2.28
CA GLU A 114 11.76 12.04 1.05
C GLU A 114 10.76 10.89 1.25
N LEU A 115 10.65 10.38 2.48
CA LEU A 115 9.69 9.37 2.92
C LEU A 115 8.47 9.96 3.64
N ALA A 116 7.98 11.14 3.21
CA ALA A 116 6.85 11.82 3.85
C ALA A 116 5.55 10.97 3.92
N GLU A 117 5.33 10.04 2.99
CA GLU A 117 4.16 9.13 3.06
C GLU A 117 4.26 8.10 4.20
N PHE A 118 5.40 8.01 4.88
CA PHE A 118 5.65 7.13 6.03
C PHE A 118 5.49 7.85 7.38
N GLU A 119 4.85 9.02 7.43
CA GLU A 119 4.42 9.62 8.70
C GLU A 119 3.23 8.87 9.32
N THR A 120 2.34 8.34 8.48
CA THR A 120 1.24 7.47 8.88
C THR A 120 1.06 6.37 7.84
N VAL A 121 0.85 5.13 8.28
CA VAL A 121 0.56 4.01 7.37
C VAL A 121 -0.94 3.77 7.36
N PRO A 122 -1.63 3.89 6.21
CA PRO A 122 -3.05 3.57 6.10
C PRO A 122 -3.28 2.09 6.39
N GLY A 123 -4.29 1.75 7.19
CA GLY A 123 -4.52 0.38 7.68
C GLY A 123 -4.85 -0.70 6.64
N ALA A 124 -5.07 -0.33 5.37
CA ALA A 124 -5.42 -1.29 4.32
C ALA A 124 -4.17 -1.89 3.63
N SER A 125 -4.01 -3.20 3.66
CA SER A 125 -2.90 -3.88 2.95
C SER A 125 -3.14 -3.88 1.44
N ILE A 126 -2.06 -3.97 0.65
CA ILE A 126 -2.12 -4.11 -0.81
C ILE A 126 -2.91 -5.36 -1.22
N LYS A 127 -2.83 -6.42 -0.42
CA LYS A 127 -3.62 -7.65 -0.58
C LYS A 127 -5.10 -7.42 -0.28
N GLY A 128 -5.43 -6.66 0.76
CA GLY A 128 -6.80 -6.27 1.11
C GLY A 128 -7.45 -5.43 0.02
N LEU A 129 -6.80 -4.32 -0.38
CA LEU A 129 -7.27 -3.45 -1.46
C LEU A 129 -7.44 -4.20 -2.79
N THR A 130 -6.55 -5.14 -3.06
CA THR A 130 -6.66 -6.06 -4.18
C THR A 130 -7.96 -6.86 -4.14
N ALA A 131 -8.27 -7.47 -3.00
CA ALA A 131 -9.45 -8.30 -2.84
C ALA A 131 -10.73 -7.47 -2.97
N GLU A 132 -10.74 -6.24 -2.45
CA GLU A 132 -11.87 -5.31 -2.57
C GLU A 132 -12.14 -4.93 -4.04
N VAL A 133 -11.11 -4.64 -4.84
CA VAL A 133 -11.28 -4.40 -6.28
C VAL A 133 -11.82 -5.65 -7.01
N ASP A 134 -11.35 -6.84 -6.63
CA ASP A 134 -11.84 -8.10 -7.20
C ASP A 134 -13.32 -8.36 -6.84
N VAL A 135 -13.77 -7.96 -5.64
CA VAL A 135 -15.19 -8.00 -5.25
C VAL A 135 -16.02 -7.08 -6.14
N LEU A 136 -15.63 -5.81 -6.32
CA LEU A 136 -16.35 -4.87 -7.21
C LEU A 136 -16.44 -5.38 -8.65
N LYS A 137 -15.40 -6.07 -9.12
CA LYS A 137 -15.39 -6.72 -10.43
C LYS A 137 -16.42 -7.83 -10.54
N ASN A 138 -16.54 -8.67 -9.52
CA ASN A 138 -17.53 -9.73 -9.48
C ASN A 138 -18.97 -9.17 -9.37
N GLU A 139 -19.17 -8.10 -8.60
CA GLU A 139 -20.47 -7.41 -8.51
C GLU A 139 -20.90 -6.83 -9.85
N LEU A 140 -20.02 -6.11 -10.55
CA LEU A 140 -20.31 -5.59 -11.88
C LEU A 140 -20.61 -6.71 -12.89
N GLN A 141 -19.94 -7.85 -12.80
CA GLN A 141 -20.23 -9.02 -13.64
C GLN A 141 -21.65 -9.56 -13.39
N LYS A 142 -22.10 -9.61 -12.12
CA LYS A 142 -23.49 -10.00 -11.79
C LYS A 142 -24.51 -9.03 -12.40
N VAL A 143 -24.25 -7.72 -12.33
CA VAL A 143 -25.10 -6.68 -12.95
C VAL A 143 -25.19 -6.88 -14.47
N ILE A 144 -24.06 -7.14 -15.13
CA ILE A 144 -24.01 -7.41 -16.58
C ILE A 144 -24.78 -8.68 -16.94
N GLN A 145 -24.66 -9.75 -16.14
CA GLN A 145 -25.38 -11.00 -16.38
C GLN A 145 -26.89 -10.83 -16.20
N TYR A 146 -27.30 -10.01 -15.23
CA TYR A 146 -28.70 -9.68 -15.03
C TYR A 146 -29.28 -8.90 -16.22
N GLU A 147 -28.57 -7.87 -16.70
CA GLU A 147 -28.99 -7.08 -17.87
C GLU A 147 -29.24 -7.98 -19.11
N LYS A 148 -28.33 -8.92 -19.39
CA LYS A 148 -28.49 -9.90 -20.48
C LYS A 148 -29.72 -10.79 -20.29
N THR A 149 -29.94 -11.28 -19.07
CA THR A 149 -31.06 -12.18 -18.76
C THR A 149 -32.40 -11.45 -18.82
N PHE A 150 -32.44 -10.20 -18.35
CA PHE A 150 -33.60 -9.33 -18.40
C PHE A 150 -34.01 -9.02 -19.85
N LYS A 151 -33.04 -8.71 -20.72
CA LYS A 151 -33.26 -8.50 -22.16
C LYS A 151 -33.94 -9.70 -22.82
N ASN A 152 -33.51 -10.92 -22.49
CA ASN A 152 -34.05 -12.14 -23.08
C ASN A 152 -35.48 -12.47 -22.62
N LYS A 153 -35.85 -12.10 -21.38
CA LYS A 153 -37.20 -12.37 -20.83
C LYS A 153 -38.24 -11.31 -21.20
N ASN A 154 -37.83 -10.07 -21.48
CA ASN A 154 -38.70 -8.93 -21.74
C ASN A 154 -38.57 -8.38 -23.17
N ALA A 155 -38.50 -9.26 -24.17
CA ALA A 155 -38.43 -8.88 -25.59
C ALA A 155 -39.63 -8.03 -26.10
N GLY A 156 -40.67 -7.82 -25.26
CA GLY A 156 -41.88 -7.05 -25.55
C GLY A 156 -41.90 -5.57 -25.12
N GLY A 157 -40.77 -4.98 -24.68
CA GLY A 157 -40.62 -3.51 -24.65
C GLY A 157 -41.26 -2.74 -23.49
N GLN A 158 -41.34 -3.32 -22.28
CA GLN A 158 -41.71 -2.55 -21.10
C GLN A 158 -40.48 -1.80 -20.56
N HIS A 159 -40.43 -0.47 -20.73
CA HIS A 159 -39.40 0.49 -20.26
C HIS A 159 -38.09 0.61 -21.08
N PRO A 160 -38.15 1.07 -22.34
CA PRO A 160 -36.96 1.31 -23.18
C PRO A 160 -35.99 2.35 -22.61
N GLN A 161 -36.48 3.37 -21.91
CA GLN A 161 -35.63 4.39 -21.28
C GLN A 161 -34.81 3.82 -20.12
N PHE A 162 -35.42 3.02 -19.25
CA PHE A 162 -34.72 2.33 -18.16
C PHE A 162 -33.59 1.44 -18.68
N TYR A 163 -33.85 0.67 -19.73
CA TYR A 163 -32.83 -0.19 -20.34
C TYR A 163 -31.65 0.62 -20.93
N LYS A 164 -31.95 1.75 -21.59
CA LYS A 164 -30.94 2.67 -22.11
C LYS A 164 -30.08 3.24 -20.98
N ASP A 165 -30.69 3.73 -19.90
CA ASP A 165 -30.00 4.32 -18.76
C ASP A 165 -29.17 3.29 -18.00
N LEU A 166 -29.70 2.08 -17.80
CA LEU A 166 -29.00 0.94 -17.23
C LEU A 166 -27.74 0.61 -18.04
N LYS A 167 -27.87 0.51 -19.37
CA LYS A 167 -26.75 0.21 -20.25
C LYS A 167 -25.67 1.29 -20.19
N MET A 168 -26.06 2.57 -20.20
CA MET A 168 -25.12 3.69 -20.04
C MET A 168 -24.38 3.63 -18.70
N ALA A 169 -25.09 3.34 -17.61
CA ALA A 169 -24.49 3.19 -16.27
C ALA A 169 -23.50 2.02 -16.23
N ILE A 170 -23.85 0.87 -16.80
CA ILE A 170 -22.96 -0.30 -16.89
C ILE A 170 -21.68 0.03 -17.66
N GLU A 171 -21.77 0.69 -18.82
CA GLU A 171 -20.58 1.06 -19.60
C GLU A 171 -19.69 2.07 -18.86
N LYS A 172 -20.29 3.04 -18.15
CA LYS A 172 -19.55 3.96 -17.29
C LYS A 172 -18.81 3.21 -16.17
N HIS A 173 -19.49 2.32 -15.45
CA HIS A 173 -18.91 1.55 -14.36
C HIS A 173 -17.81 0.59 -14.84
N LYS A 174 -17.97 -0.02 -16.02
CA LYS A 174 -16.90 -0.82 -16.66
C LYS A 174 -15.65 0.00 -16.91
N THR A 175 -15.82 1.23 -17.42
CA THR A 175 -14.70 2.13 -17.72
C THR A 175 -13.96 2.52 -16.44
N ASN A 176 -14.71 2.94 -15.41
CA ASN A 176 -14.16 3.31 -14.12
C ASN A 176 -13.45 2.13 -13.44
N LEU A 177 -14.08 0.95 -13.41
CA LEU A 177 -13.48 -0.24 -12.82
C LEU A 177 -12.23 -0.70 -13.58
N SER A 178 -12.23 -0.57 -14.92
CA SER A 178 -11.04 -0.85 -15.73
C SER A 178 -9.87 0.07 -15.39
N ALA A 179 -10.13 1.36 -15.19
CA ALA A 179 -9.12 2.31 -14.72
C ALA A 179 -8.61 1.94 -13.32
N LEU A 180 -9.51 1.70 -12.36
CA LEU A 180 -9.16 1.28 -11.00
C LEU A 180 -8.33 -0.02 -10.98
N THR A 181 -8.69 -1.00 -11.82
CA THR A 181 -7.96 -2.26 -11.95
C THR A 181 -6.53 -2.04 -12.46
N LYS A 182 -6.34 -1.16 -13.46
CA LYS A 182 -5.00 -0.80 -13.95
C LYS A 182 -4.15 -0.18 -12.84
N THR A 183 -4.71 0.75 -12.07
CA THR A 183 -3.99 1.37 -10.95
C THR A 183 -3.69 0.37 -9.84
N ARG A 184 -4.62 -0.55 -9.54
CA ARG A 184 -4.38 -1.67 -8.62
C ARG A 184 -3.22 -2.57 -9.09
N ASP A 185 -3.14 -2.87 -10.38
CA ASP A 185 -2.09 -3.73 -10.93
C ASP A 185 -0.72 -3.06 -10.89
N GLU A 186 -0.67 -1.75 -11.14
CA GLU A 186 0.51 -0.92 -10.93
C GLU A 186 0.98 -0.95 -9.47
N MET A 187 0.06 -0.74 -8.51
CA MET A 187 0.35 -0.83 -7.07
C MET A 187 1.01 -2.16 -6.71
N LYS A 188 0.46 -3.29 -7.19
CA LYS A 188 1.03 -4.62 -6.94
C LYS A 188 2.42 -4.76 -7.55
N LYS A 189 2.60 -4.33 -8.80
CA LYS A 189 3.88 -4.42 -9.50
C LYS A 189 4.96 -3.63 -8.76
N LEU A 190 4.66 -2.40 -8.34
CA LEU A 190 5.58 -1.57 -7.58
C LEU A 190 5.95 -2.21 -6.25
N TYR A 191 4.99 -2.79 -5.53
CA TYR A 191 5.30 -3.48 -4.29
C TYR A 191 6.19 -4.71 -4.49
N SER A 192 5.95 -5.50 -5.55
CA SER A 192 6.85 -6.60 -5.89
C SER A 192 8.28 -6.11 -6.18
N VAL A 193 8.45 -4.95 -6.82
CA VAL A 193 9.77 -4.33 -7.03
C VAL A 193 10.42 -3.95 -5.70
N ILE A 194 9.66 -3.37 -4.76
CA ILE A 194 10.15 -3.06 -3.40
C ILE A 194 10.64 -4.33 -2.69
N LEU A 195 9.85 -5.41 -2.70
CA LEU A 195 10.22 -6.66 -2.06
C LEU A 195 11.54 -7.20 -2.62
N VAL A 196 11.70 -7.21 -3.95
CA VAL A 196 12.95 -7.64 -4.58
C VAL A 196 14.11 -6.71 -4.23
N LYS A 197 13.90 -5.39 -4.28
CA LYS A 197 14.95 -4.39 -4.02
C LYS A 197 15.54 -4.51 -2.61
N PHE A 198 14.70 -4.71 -1.60
CA PHE A 198 15.14 -4.85 -0.22
C PHE A 198 15.32 -6.31 0.21
N GLY A 199 15.18 -7.25 -0.73
CA GLY A 199 15.38 -8.68 -0.51
C GLY A 199 14.35 -9.33 0.38
N GLU A 200 13.15 -8.77 0.54
CA GLU A 200 12.06 -9.25 1.40
C GLU A 200 11.28 -10.43 0.78
N PRO A 201 10.58 -11.26 1.58
CA PRO A 201 9.79 -12.37 1.08
C PRO A 201 8.70 -11.91 0.11
N ALA A 202 8.41 -12.69 -0.93
CA ALA A 202 7.41 -12.33 -1.95
C ALA A 202 5.97 -12.21 -1.40
N ASP A 203 5.70 -12.87 -0.28
CA ASP A 203 4.44 -12.90 0.44
C ASP A 203 4.41 -11.96 1.65
N GLN A 204 5.46 -11.15 1.84
CA GLN A 204 5.54 -10.18 2.94
C GLN A 204 4.32 -9.24 2.91
N ASP A 205 3.73 -9.02 4.08
CA ASP A 205 2.60 -8.12 4.20
C ASP A 205 3.04 -6.65 4.12
N SER A 206 2.31 -5.89 3.30
CA SER A 206 2.58 -4.47 3.06
C SER A 206 2.35 -3.58 4.28
N GLN A 207 1.40 -3.91 5.16
CA GLN A 207 1.18 -3.15 6.39
C GLN A 207 2.36 -3.31 7.34
N GLU A 208 2.82 -4.56 7.51
CA GLU A 208 3.98 -4.84 8.35
C GLU A 208 5.23 -4.13 7.82
N LEU A 209 5.53 -4.27 6.52
CA LEU A 209 6.72 -3.66 5.92
C LEU A 209 6.68 -2.13 6.01
N PHE A 210 5.55 -1.52 5.65
CA PHE A 210 5.42 -0.06 5.73
C PHE A 210 5.41 0.42 7.18
N GLY A 211 4.83 -0.34 8.11
CA GLY A 211 4.86 -0.06 9.54
C GLY A 211 6.28 -0.05 10.10
N LEU A 212 7.12 -1.00 9.70
CA LEU A 212 8.54 -1.04 10.10
C LEU A 212 9.29 0.22 9.64
N ILE A 213 9.06 0.66 8.41
CA ILE A 213 9.70 1.87 7.85
C ILE A 213 9.17 3.12 8.53
N CYS A 214 7.86 3.21 8.74
CA CYS A 214 7.21 4.31 9.47
C CYS A 214 7.79 4.46 10.87
N GLN A 215 7.90 3.36 11.62
CA GLN A 215 8.50 3.37 12.95
C GLN A 215 9.96 3.80 12.90
N PHE A 216 10.74 3.27 11.96
CA PHE A 216 12.15 3.66 11.81
C PHE A 216 12.31 5.16 11.50
N VAL A 217 11.47 5.73 10.62
CA VAL A 217 11.47 7.16 10.33
C VAL A 217 11.15 7.98 11.58
N HIS A 218 10.19 7.53 12.40
CA HIS A 218 9.83 8.19 13.66
C HIS A 218 10.98 8.13 14.67
N ASP A 219 11.49 6.93 14.96
CA ASP A 219 12.59 6.71 15.90
C ASP A 219 13.83 7.51 15.46
N PHE A 220 14.11 7.59 14.15
CA PHE A 220 15.23 8.37 13.63
C PHE A 220 15.04 9.87 13.87
N LYS A 221 13.84 10.41 13.63
CA LYS A 221 13.53 11.83 13.88
C LYS A 221 13.70 12.17 15.36
N GLU A 222 13.24 11.29 16.26
CA GLU A 222 13.41 11.46 17.71
C GLU A 222 14.89 11.45 18.12
N ALA A 223 15.64 10.42 17.73
CA ALA A 223 17.07 10.32 18.03
C ALA A 223 17.87 11.50 17.46
N HIS A 224 17.50 12.00 16.28
CA HIS A 224 18.12 13.19 15.68
C HIS A 224 17.83 14.48 16.44
N ALA A 225 16.65 14.61 17.05
CA ALA A 225 16.34 15.74 17.91
C ALA A 225 17.04 15.68 19.28
N GLU A 226 17.41 14.48 19.75
CA GLU A 226 18.15 14.31 21.02
C GLU A 226 19.66 14.51 20.89
N VAL A 227 20.22 14.28 19.69
CA VAL A 227 21.67 14.36 19.40
C VAL A 227 22.13 15.78 19.04
N ILE A 228 21.23 16.64 18.54
CA ILE A 228 21.51 18.03 18.12
C ILE A 228 21.14 19.00 19.24
#